data_AF-A0A946K8C6-F1
#
_entry.id   AF-A0A946K8C6-F1
#
_cell.length_a   1.000
_cell.length_b   1.000
_cell.length_c   1.000
_cell.angle_alpha   90.00
_cell.angle_beta   90.00
_cell.angle_gamma   90.00
#
_symmetry.space_group_name_H-M   'P 1'
#
loop_
_entity.id
_entity.type
_entity.pdbx_description
1 polymer ?
#
loop_
_entity_poly.entity_id
_entity_poly.type
_entity_poly.pdbx_seq_one_letter_code
_entity_poly.pdbx_strand_id
1 'polypeptide(L)' 'MGEGQTILILHGLFGSKRNWSSIAKQLSDTYRVLTVDLRNHGESSWSDVHDYSSMAEDVATL' A
#
# COMPACT_ATOMS: atom_id res chain seq x y z
N MET A 1 -0.12 -14.54 2.24
CA MET A 1 -1.24 -13.58 2.32
C MET A 1 -2.50 -14.40 2.60
N GLY A 2 -3.36 -14.00 3.52
CA GLY A 2 -4.57 -14.76 3.92
C GLY A 2 -5.69 -14.75 2.87
N GLU A 3 -6.77 -15.48 3.13
CA GLU A 3 -7.90 -15.70 2.19
C GLU A 3 -9.21 -14.97 2.58
N GLY A 4 -9.19 -14.10 3.60
CA GLY A 4 -10.37 -13.34 4.05
C GLY A 4 -10.63 -12.02 3.33
N GLN A 5 -11.55 -11.20 3.87
CA GLN A 5 -11.84 -9.86 3.34
C GLN A 5 -10.54 -9.06 3.15
N THR A 6 -10.43 -8.36 2.04
CA THR A 6 -9.19 -7.63 1.71
C THR A 6 -9.09 -6.34 2.50
N ILE A 7 -7.93 -6.13 3.13
CA ILE A 7 -7.53 -4.85 3.74
C ILE A 7 -6.34 -4.32 2.95
N LEU A 8 -6.50 -3.15 2.34
CA LEU A 8 -5.42 -2.40 1.71
C LEU A 8 -4.91 -1.33 2.69
N ILE A 9 -3.61 -1.31 2.96
CA ILE A 9 -2.99 -0.33 3.84
C ILE A 9 -2.05 0.57 3.04
N LEU A 10 -2.34 1.87 3.05
CA LEU A 10 -1.50 2.91 2.45
C LEU A 10 -0.60 3.54 3.53
N HIS A 11 0.65 3.82 3.20
CA HIS A 11 1.55 4.55 4.09
C HIS A 11 1.37 6.07 3.96
N GLY A 12 1.89 6.82 4.94
CA GLY A 12 1.94 8.28 4.91
C GLY A 12 3.27 8.82 4.35
N LEU A 13 3.47 10.14 4.50
CA LEU A 13 4.68 10.84 4.05
C LEU A 13 5.96 10.18 4.61
N PHE A 14 6.98 10.03 3.75
CA PHE A 14 8.27 9.36 4.04
C PHE A 14 8.15 7.88 4.42
N GLY A 15 6.98 7.27 4.21
CA GLY A 15 6.74 5.85 4.45
C GLY A 15 7.04 4.94 3.26
N SER A 16 6.82 3.64 3.47
CA SER A 16 6.81 2.57 2.48
C SER A 16 5.93 1.42 2.99
N LYS A 17 5.60 0.45 2.14
CA LYS A 17 4.87 -0.77 2.49
C LYS A 17 5.46 -1.51 3.69
N ARG A 18 6.78 -1.39 3.89
CA ARG A 18 7.52 -2.06 4.97
C ARG A 18 7.15 -1.56 6.35
N ASN A 19 6.68 -0.32 6.49
CA ASN A 19 6.25 0.22 7.79
C ASN A 19 5.10 -0.60 8.40
N TRP A 20 4.33 -1.30 7.57
CA TRP A 20 3.17 -2.06 7.99
C TRP A 20 3.44 -3.55 8.24
N SER A 21 4.69 -4.03 8.11
CA SER A 21 5.00 -5.47 8.12
C SER A 21 4.47 -6.22 9.35
N SER A 22 4.62 -5.64 10.56
CA SER A 22 4.15 -6.26 11.81
C SER A 22 2.63 -6.31 11.88
N ILE A 23 1.97 -5.20 11.56
CA ILE A 23 0.51 -5.06 11.56
C ILE A 23 -0.11 -5.97 10.50
N ALA A 24 0.46 -6.01 9.30
CA ALA A 24 0.02 -6.87 8.21
C ALA A 24 0.15 -8.35 8.58
N LYS A 25 1.22 -8.74 9.28
CA LYS A 25 1.37 -10.12 9.77
C LYS A 25 0.25 -10.50 10.74
N GLN A 26 -0.07 -9.63 11.70
CA GLN A 26 -1.14 -9.89 12.66
C GLN A 26 -2.53 -9.94 12.01
N LEU A 27 -2.83 -9.02 11.09
CA LEU A 27 -4.12 -8.98 10.40
C LEU A 27 -4.27 -10.14 9.39
N SER A 28 -3.17 -10.70 8.89
CA SER A 28 -3.19 -11.79 7.91
C SER A 28 -3.75 -13.10 8.46
N ASP A 29 -3.93 -13.23 9.78
CA ASP A 29 -4.58 -14.38 10.41
C ASP A 29 -6.08 -14.46 10.04
N THR A 30 -6.70 -13.33 9.66
CA THR A 30 -8.13 -13.25 9.33
C THR A 30 -8.39 -12.62 7.96
N TYR A 31 -7.54 -11.69 7.53
CA TYR A 31 -7.76 -10.88 6.33
C TYR A 31 -6.73 -11.18 5.25
N ARG A 32 -7.11 -10.92 4.00
CA ARG A 32 -6.11 -10.79 2.93
C ARG A 32 -5.52 -9.38 3.01
N VAL A 33 -4.32 -9.25 3.57
CA VAL A 33 -3.69 -7.93 3.75
C VAL A 33 -2.79 -7.59 2.59
N LEU A 34 -3.00 -6.42 2.00
CA LEU A 34 -2.15 -5.81 0.98
C LEU A 34 -1.48 -4.56 1.55
N THR A 35 -0.17 -4.50 1.49
CA THR A 35 0.61 -3.29 1.78
C THR A 35 1.32 -2.87 0.50
N VAL A 36 1.20 -1.60 0.13
CA VAL A 36 1.72 -1.07 -1.13
C VAL A 36 2.64 0.10 -0.90
N ASP A 37 3.59 0.27 -1.80
CA ASP A 37 4.34 1.51 -1.91
C ASP A 37 3.52 2.46 -2.79
N LEU A 38 3.23 3.67 -2.32
CA LEU A 38 2.63 4.71 -3.15
C LEU A 38 3.66 5.20 -4.18
N ARG A 39 3.20 5.85 -5.27
CA ARG A 39 4.13 6.43 -6.27
C ARG A 39 5.26 7.22 -5.63
N ASN A 40 6.44 7.17 -6.25
CA ASN A 40 7.66 7.81 -5.77
C ASN A 40 8.14 7.35 -4.38
N HIS A 41 7.69 6.18 -3.90
CA HIS A 41 8.16 5.55 -2.66
C HIS A 41 8.52 4.09 -2.89
N GLY A 42 9.46 3.59 -2.08
CA GLY A 42 9.83 2.17 -2.06
C GLY A 42 10.17 1.60 -3.43
N GLU A 43 9.47 0.55 -3.82
CA GLU A 43 9.68 -0.17 -5.09
C GLU A 43 8.69 0.24 -6.20
N SER A 44 7.79 1.18 -5.92
CA SER A 44 6.85 1.69 -6.92
C SER A 44 7.52 2.60 -7.95
N SER A 45 6.88 2.74 -9.11
CA SER A 45 7.39 3.59 -10.19
C SER A 45 7.59 5.04 -9.73
N TRP A 46 8.65 5.64 -10.27
CA TRP A 46 8.98 7.05 -10.07
C TRP A 46 8.48 7.88 -11.25
N SER A 47 7.86 9.01 -10.95
CA SER A 47 7.24 9.91 -11.91
C SER A 47 7.42 11.36 -11.46
N ASP A 48 7.59 12.26 -12.43
CA ASP A 48 7.60 13.71 -12.19
C ASP A 48 6.22 14.24 -11.76
N VAL A 49 5.14 13.48 -12.01
CA VAL A 49 3.78 13.84 -11.60
C VAL A 49 3.50 13.27 -10.21
N HIS A 50 3.26 14.16 -9.25
CA HIS A 50 2.96 13.80 -7.86
C HIS A 50 1.83 14.67 -7.29
N ASP A 51 0.60 14.35 -7.67
CA ASP A 51 -0.62 14.97 -7.16
C ASP A 51 -1.64 13.94 -6.68
N TYR A 52 -2.62 14.38 -5.89
CA TYR A 52 -3.59 13.49 -5.27
C TYR A 52 -4.48 12.73 -6.27
N SER A 53 -4.84 13.35 -7.39
CA SER A 53 -5.68 12.70 -8.40
C SER A 53 -4.96 11.50 -8.99
N SER A 54 -3.70 11.71 -9.38
CA SER A 54 -2.87 10.65 -9.96
C SER A 54 -2.55 9.56 -8.93
N MET A 55 -2.29 9.92 -7.67
CA MET A 55 -2.12 8.95 -6.58
C MET A 55 -3.38 8.12 -6.31
N ALA A 56 -4.56 8.73 -6.39
CA ALA A 56 -5.82 8.04 -6.21
C ALA A 56 -6.11 7.06 -7.36
N GLU A 57 -5.76 7.43 -8.60
CA GLU A 57 -5.87 6.56 -9.76
C GLU A 57 -4.98 5.32 -9.64
N ASP A 58 -3.72 5.49 -9.21
CA ASP A 58 -2.82 4.35 -8.95
C ASP A 58 -3.47 3.35 -8.00
N VAL A 59 -4.04 3.83 -6.89
CA VAL A 59 -4.68 3.00 -5.87
C VAL A 59 -5.95 2.33 -6.40
N ALA A 60 -6.75 3.02 -7.20
CA ALA A 60 -7.98 2.49 -7.77
C ALA A 60 -7.75 1.33 -8.75
N THR A 61 -6.53 1.16 -9.26
CA THR A 61 -6.16 0.13 -10.24
C THR A 61 -5.49 -1.12 -9.64
N LEU A 62 -5.32 -1.16 -8.31
CA LEU A 62 -4.77 -2.29 -7.55
C LEU A 62 -5.77 -3.45 -7.41
#